data_AF-A0A3Q0QTZ7-F1
#
_entry.id   AF-A0A3Q0QTZ7-F1
#
_cell.length_a   1.000
_cell.length_b   1.000
_cell.length_c   1.000
_cell.angle_alpha   90.00
_cell.angle_beta   90.00
_cell.angle_gamma   90.00
#
_symmetry.space_group_name_H-M   'P 1'
#
loop_
_entity.id
_entity.type
_entity.pdbx_description
1 polymer ?
#
loop_
_entity_poly.entity_id
_entity_poly.type
_entity_poly.pdbx_seq_one_letter_code
_entity_poly.pdbx_strand_id
1 'polypeptide(L)'
;ILESFLTRIHLSVHILNTQGSTIWMQEILPLVLNGGDLTPIHTIPNWDRVPWLEEKRLARVVHKLAYPRALVTHFPYNLMPPSFYTSKAKVIYVMRNPKDIMVSSYYFHQMAGFLEDPGTFDEFMDKFLEGEVLFGKWTDHVKSWRSIELGDRIMYITYEEMVQDLPASLRRISNFLGCNLTEEVIQKIAEHCSFTTMKTNNMSNFSLMPKVYMDSDKSPFLRKGIVGDWKNHFSSEQLARFISVISKELEGESFSLPWSLD
;
A
#
# COMPACT_ATOMS: atom_id res chain seq x y z
N ILE A 1 -9.11 22.64 1.21
CA ILE A 1 -9.29 21.65 2.31
C ILE A 1 -7.95 20.93 2.54
N LEU A 2 -7.43 20.07 1.65
CA LEU A 2 -6.11 19.40 1.80
C LEU A 2 -4.95 20.30 2.25
N GLU A 3 -4.88 21.55 1.78
CA GLU A 3 -3.79 22.49 2.06
C GLU A 3 -3.65 22.91 3.54
N SER A 4 -4.76 23.03 4.29
CA SER A 4 -4.72 23.54 5.67
C SER A 4 -4.42 22.46 6.73
N PHE A 5 -4.29 21.20 6.35
CA PHE A 5 -4.21 20.09 7.31
C PHE A 5 -2.79 19.63 7.65
N LEU A 6 -1.82 19.84 6.74
CA LEU A 6 -0.47 19.32 6.92
C LEU A 6 0.46 20.26 7.71
N THR A 7 0.04 21.50 7.98
CA THR A 7 0.81 22.52 8.71
C THR A 7 1.00 22.23 10.20
N ARG A 8 0.39 21.17 10.74
CA ARG A 8 0.61 20.67 12.12
C ARG A 8 0.84 19.16 12.12
N ILE A 9 1.84 18.70 11.37
CA ILE A 9 2.22 17.28 11.32
C ILE A 9 3.56 17.10 12.02
N HIS A 10 3.52 16.55 13.23
CA HIS A 10 4.71 16.12 13.94
C HIS A 10 5.19 14.72 13.50
N LEU A 11 4.30 13.91 12.92
CA LEU A 11 4.61 12.71 12.15
C LEU A 11 3.34 12.31 11.37
N SER A 12 3.40 12.39 10.05
CA SER A 12 2.49 11.67 9.17
C SER A 12 3.33 10.64 8.46
N VAL A 13 2.91 9.39 8.52
CA VAL A 13 3.46 8.33 7.69
C VAL A 13 2.60 8.32 6.45
N HIS A 14 3.18 8.55 5.27
CA HIS A 14 2.51 8.31 4.00
C HIS A 14 2.97 6.95 3.48
N ILE A 15 2.02 6.02 3.35
CA ILE A 15 2.27 4.75 2.69
C ILE A 15 1.88 4.88 1.24
N LEU A 16 2.80 4.52 0.37
CA LEU A 16 2.71 4.72 -1.06
C LEU A 16 2.91 3.36 -1.67
N ASN A 17 1.87 2.90 -2.33
CA ASN A 17 1.79 1.55 -2.78
C ASN A 17 1.16 1.50 -4.17
N THR A 18 1.58 0.51 -4.91
CA THR A 18 0.94 0.06 -6.12
C THR A 18 0.06 -1.11 -5.69
N GLN A 19 -1.19 -0.82 -5.33
CA GLN A 19 -2.32 -1.73 -5.11
C GLN A 19 -2.03 -3.12 -4.45
N GLY A 20 -2.46 -3.31 -3.19
CA GLY A 20 -2.52 -4.62 -2.53
C GLY A 20 -1.83 -4.75 -1.16
N SER A 21 -0.88 -3.87 -0.83
CA SER A 21 -0.12 -3.89 0.43
C SER A 21 -0.54 -2.77 1.40
N THR A 22 -1.31 -1.79 0.91
CA THR A 22 -1.78 -0.62 1.67
C THR A 22 -2.51 -1.03 2.95
N ILE A 23 -3.38 -2.03 2.87
CA ILE A 23 -4.22 -2.46 4.00
C ILE A 23 -3.39 -3.10 5.09
N TRP A 24 -2.35 -3.84 4.72
CA TRP A 24 -1.43 -4.42 5.70
C TRP A 24 -0.77 -3.33 6.54
N MET A 25 -0.36 -2.24 5.90
CA MET A 25 0.20 -1.09 6.61
C MET A 25 -0.83 -0.29 7.40
N GLN A 26 -2.10 -0.23 6.95
CA GLN A 26 -3.19 0.34 7.77
C GLN A 26 -3.47 -0.49 9.03
N GLU A 27 -3.18 -1.79 9.02
CA GLU A 27 -3.23 -2.67 10.19
C GLU A 27 -1.99 -2.47 11.10
N ILE A 28 -0.79 -2.45 10.50
CA ILE A 28 0.48 -2.38 11.23
C ILE A 28 0.71 -1.04 11.92
N LEU A 29 0.57 0.08 11.20
CA LEU A 29 1.04 1.38 11.70
C LEU A 29 0.36 1.83 12.99
N PRO A 30 -0.97 1.72 13.15
CA PRO A 30 -1.62 2.12 14.39
C PRO A 30 -1.07 1.36 15.58
N LEU A 31 -0.80 0.06 15.42
CA LEU A 31 -0.21 -0.77 16.46
C LEU A 31 1.24 -0.37 16.75
N VAL A 32 2.03 -0.06 15.73
CA VAL A 32 3.40 0.41 15.95
C VAL A 32 3.43 1.75 16.69
N LEU A 33 2.55 2.68 16.29
CA LEU A 33 2.50 4.02 16.86
C LEU A 33 1.90 4.09 18.27
N ASN A 34 1.04 3.13 18.64
CA ASN A 34 0.39 3.10 19.95
C ASN A 34 1.01 2.08 20.94
N GLY A 35 2.12 1.44 20.58
CA GLY A 35 2.81 0.48 21.45
C GLY A 35 2.16 -0.91 21.50
N GLY A 36 1.39 -1.30 20.48
CA GLY A 36 0.80 -2.62 20.35
C GLY A 36 -0.57 -2.78 21.02
N ASP A 37 -1.28 -1.67 21.25
CA ASP A 37 -2.68 -1.70 21.69
C ASP A 37 -3.58 -2.12 20.51
N LEU A 38 -4.23 -3.28 20.67
CA LEU A 38 -5.07 -3.89 19.64
C LEU A 38 -6.46 -3.27 19.55
N THR A 39 -6.86 -2.42 20.52
CA THR A 39 -8.21 -1.83 20.58
C THR A 39 -8.62 -1.19 19.25
N PRO A 40 -7.79 -0.37 18.59
CA PRO A 40 -8.17 0.28 17.32
C PRO A 40 -8.37 -0.71 16.17
N ILE A 41 -7.68 -1.86 16.17
CA ILE A 41 -7.83 -2.85 15.09
C ILE A 41 -9.09 -3.69 15.18
N HIS A 42 -9.75 -3.69 16.34
CA HIS A 42 -11.00 -4.41 16.56
C HIS A 42 -12.23 -3.51 16.63
N THR A 43 -12.05 -2.19 16.74
CA THR A 43 -13.16 -1.24 16.99
C THR A 43 -13.33 -0.18 15.91
N ILE A 44 -12.28 0.09 15.11
CA ILE A 44 -12.28 1.15 14.11
C ILE A 44 -11.91 0.56 12.75
N PRO A 45 -12.75 0.71 11.72
CA PRO A 45 -12.40 0.29 10.37
C PRO A 45 -11.09 0.92 9.90
N ASN A 46 -10.28 0.18 9.15
CA ASN A 46 -8.99 0.62 8.62
C ASN A 46 -9.05 1.97 7.89
N TRP A 47 -10.11 2.22 7.11
CA TRP A 47 -10.32 3.48 6.38
C TRP A 47 -10.66 4.69 7.25
N ASP A 48 -11.03 4.48 8.51
CA ASP A 48 -11.19 5.53 9.52
C ASP A 48 -9.94 5.68 10.37
N ARG A 49 -9.27 4.57 10.66
CA ARG A 49 -8.08 4.50 11.51
C ARG A 49 -6.84 5.08 10.82
N VAL A 50 -6.66 4.77 9.54
CA VAL A 50 -5.55 5.23 8.70
C VAL A 50 -6.14 5.64 7.34
N PRO A 51 -6.78 6.81 7.24
CA PRO A 51 -7.53 7.21 6.04
C PRO A 51 -6.63 7.51 4.83
N TRP A 52 -7.21 7.38 3.63
CA TRP A 52 -6.59 7.79 2.37
C TRP A 52 -6.58 9.30 2.19
N LEU A 53 -5.48 9.82 1.66
CA LEU A 53 -5.30 11.24 1.36
C LEU A 53 -6.22 11.70 0.21
N GLU A 54 -6.40 10.83 -0.77
CA GLU A 54 -7.21 11.03 -1.97
C GLU A 54 -8.73 10.94 -1.70
N GLU A 55 -9.12 10.43 -0.54
CA GLU A 55 -10.53 10.20 -0.22
C GLU A 55 -11.16 11.36 0.52
N LYS A 56 -12.40 11.73 0.12
CA LYS A 56 -13.21 12.74 0.82
C LYS A 56 -13.44 12.39 2.29
N ARG A 57 -13.37 11.10 2.62
CA ARG A 57 -13.51 10.57 3.98
C ARG A 57 -12.49 11.18 4.95
N LEU A 58 -11.27 11.50 4.50
CA LEU A 58 -10.22 12.09 5.34
C LEU A 58 -10.73 13.33 6.10
N ALA A 59 -11.40 14.24 5.40
CA ALA A 59 -11.89 15.49 6.00
C ALA A 59 -12.87 15.25 7.18
N ARG A 60 -13.54 14.10 7.21
CA ARG A 60 -14.51 13.73 8.26
C ARG A 60 -13.86 13.10 9.49
N VAL A 61 -12.68 12.50 9.33
CA VAL A 61 -12.06 11.67 10.37
C VAL A 61 -10.73 12.22 10.89
N VAL A 62 -10.02 13.03 10.10
CA VAL A 62 -8.68 13.54 10.42
C VAL A 62 -8.60 14.27 11.76
N HIS A 63 -9.68 14.95 12.16
CA HIS A 63 -9.78 15.67 13.43
C HIS A 63 -9.94 14.76 14.65
N LYS A 64 -10.34 13.50 14.44
CA LYS A 64 -10.55 12.49 15.49
C LYS A 64 -9.30 11.65 15.72
N LEU A 65 -8.31 11.73 14.84
CA LEU A 65 -7.09 10.94 14.93
C LEU A 65 -6.13 11.54 15.96
N ALA A 66 -5.67 10.70 16.89
CA ALA A 66 -4.61 11.05 17.83
C ALA A 66 -3.28 11.25 17.08
N TYR A 67 -2.40 12.06 17.66
CA TYR A 67 -1.03 12.19 17.18
C TYR A 67 -0.14 11.12 17.81
N PRO A 68 0.86 10.59 17.06
CA PRO A 68 1.13 10.82 15.63
C PRO A 68 0.09 10.18 14.69
N ARG A 69 -0.21 10.81 13.55
CA ARG A 69 -1.29 10.39 12.63
C ARG A 69 -0.73 9.60 11.45
N ALA A 70 -1.16 8.36 11.25
CA ALA A 70 -0.85 7.62 10.03
C ALA A 70 -1.87 7.93 8.92
N LEU A 71 -1.39 8.11 7.68
CA LEU A 71 -2.22 8.30 6.49
C LEU A 71 -1.73 7.35 5.38
N VAL A 72 -2.58 7.02 4.44
CA VAL A 72 -2.18 6.25 3.25
C VAL A 72 -2.48 7.06 2.01
N THR A 73 -1.75 6.82 0.92
CA THR A 73 -2.07 7.42 -0.36
C THR A 73 -1.48 6.62 -1.51
N HIS A 74 -2.15 6.60 -2.66
CA HIS A 74 -1.57 6.04 -3.88
C HIS A 74 -1.10 7.13 -4.85
N PHE A 75 -0.97 8.37 -4.39
CA PHE A 75 -0.47 9.44 -5.23
C PHE A 75 1.02 9.25 -5.59
N PRO A 76 1.41 9.47 -6.85
CA PRO A 76 2.82 9.68 -7.17
C PRO A 76 3.33 10.95 -6.48
N TYR A 77 4.65 11.05 -6.28
CA TYR A 77 5.28 12.10 -5.47
C TYR A 77 4.91 13.52 -5.92
N ASN A 78 4.77 13.73 -7.23
CA ASN A 78 4.41 15.00 -7.85
C ASN A 78 2.93 15.41 -7.67
N LEU A 79 2.06 14.49 -7.22
CA LEU A 79 0.66 14.77 -6.90
C LEU A 79 0.42 14.95 -5.39
N MET A 80 1.48 14.90 -4.58
CA MET A 80 1.37 15.19 -3.16
C MET A 80 0.96 16.66 -2.93
N PRO A 81 0.15 16.93 -1.91
CA PRO A 81 -0.29 18.29 -1.60
C PRO A 81 0.92 19.20 -1.27
N PRO A 82 0.91 20.50 -1.62
CA PRO A 82 2.03 21.40 -1.41
C PRO A 82 2.62 21.39 0.00
N SER A 83 1.74 21.25 1.00
CA SER A 83 2.13 21.25 2.41
C SER A 83 2.87 19.98 2.86
N PHE A 84 2.90 18.92 2.05
CA PHE A 84 3.74 17.74 2.27
C PHE A 84 5.24 18.06 2.09
N TYR A 85 5.59 18.81 1.04
CA TYR A 85 6.98 19.13 0.71
C TYR A 85 7.66 19.96 1.81
N THR A 86 6.91 20.86 2.45
CA THR A 86 7.40 21.67 3.57
C THR A 86 7.28 20.99 4.95
N SER A 87 6.64 19.82 5.04
CA SER A 87 6.41 19.12 6.32
C SER A 87 7.64 18.35 6.79
N LYS A 88 7.61 17.80 8.01
CA LYS A 88 8.57 16.80 8.51
C LYS A 88 8.01 15.37 8.47
N ALA A 89 6.98 15.14 7.65
CA ALA A 89 6.32 13.84 7.55
C ALA A 89 7.33 12.75 7.12
N LYS A 90 7.29 11.60 7.78
CA LYS A 90 8.04 10.42 7.36
C LYS A 90 7.23 9.66 6.31
N VAL A 91 7.88 8.87 5.49
CA VAL A 91 7.28 8.16 4.38
C VAL A 91 7.74 6.72 4.45
N ILE A 92 6.80 5.79 4.35
CA ILE A 92 7.12 4.37 4.20
C ILE A 92 6.62 3.96 2.82
N TYR A 93 7.52 3.89 1.86
CA TYR A 93 7.18 3.46 0.51
C TYR A 93 7.20 1.94 0.46
N VAL A 94 6.04 1.33 0.19
CA VAL A 94 5.91 -0.12 0.07
C VAL A 94 5.91 -0.47 -1.41
N MET A 95 6.99 -1.09 -1.86
CA MET A 95 7.09 -1.60 -3.23
C MET A 95 6.66 -3.07 -3.26
N ARG A 96 6.09 -3.51 -4.38
CA ARG A 96 5.78 -4.91 -4.62
C ARG A 96 6.13 -5.26 -6.06
N ASN A 97 6.39 -6.54 -6.33
CA ASN A 97 6.65 -7.02 -7.68
C ASN A 97 5.51 -6.61 -8.63
N PRO A 98 5.81 -5.89 -9.74
CA PRO A 98 4.79 -5.40 -10.66
C PRO A 98 3.94 -6.52 -11.27
N LYS A 99 4.49 -7.73 -11.40
CA LYS A 99 3.75 -8.90 -11.89
C LYS A 99 2.64 -9.31 -10.92
N ASP A 100 2.93 -9.35 -9.61
CA ASP A 100 1.91 -9.64 -8.59
C ASP A 100 0.90 -8.50 -8.42
N ILE A 101 1.35 -7.26 -8.62
CA ILE A 101 0.47 -6.08 -8.58
C ILE A 101 -0.54 -6.15 -9.72
N MET A 102 -0.11 -6.44 -10.94
CA MET A 102 -0.99 -6.57 -12.09
C MET A 102 -2.10 -7.60 -11.81
N VAL A 103 -1.74 -8.80 -11.31
CA VAL A 103 -2.73 -9.81 -10.92
C VAL A 103 -3.66 -9.30 -9.81
N SER A 104 -3.11 -8.69 -8.76
CA SER A 104 -3.91 -8.17 -7.66
C SER A 104 -4.87 -7.07 -8.11
N SER A 105 -4.43 -6.22 -9.04
CA SER A 105 -5.19 -5.12 -9.60
C SER A 105 -6.32 -5.62 -10.49
N TYR A 106 -6.07 -6.64 -11.32
CA TYR A 106 -7.10 -7.27 -12.15
C TYR A 106 -8.27 -7.77 -11.31
N TYR A 107 -8.01 -8.55 -10.27
CA TYR A 107 -9.06 -9.06 -9.37
C TYR A 107 -9.73 -7.95 -8.55
N PHE A 108 -9.01 -6.88 -8.22
CA PHE A 108 -9.61 -5.73 -7.56
C PHE A 108 -10.58 -5.00 -8.48
N HIS A 109 -10.25 -4.80 -9.76
CA HIS A 109 -11.17 -4.18 -10.73
C HIS A 109 -12.43 -5.02 -10.93
N GLN A 110 -12.34 -6.35 -10.86
CA GLN A 110 -13.53 -7.21 -10.93
C GLN A 110 -14.50 -6.95 -9.78
N MET A 111 -14.00 -6.74 -8.56
CA MET A 111 -14.85 -6.61 -7.36
C MET A 111 -15.20 -5.17 -6.99
N ALA A 112 -14.39 -4.19 -7.38
CA ALA A 112 -14.61 -2.78 -7.05
C ALA A 112 -15.66 -2.16 -7.99
N GLY A 113 -16.90 -2.01 -7.53
CA GLY A 113 -18.03 -1.55 -8.35
C GLY A 113 -17.95 -0.08 -8.80
N PHE A 114 -16.96 0.67 -8.31
CA PHE A 114 -16.66 2.04 -8.76
C PHE A 114 -15.58 2.10 -9.85
N LEU A 115 -15.05 0.95 -10.28
CA LEU A 115 -14.10 0.84 -11.37
C LEU A 115 -14.76 0.28 -12.62
N GLU A 116 -14.14 0.55 -13.76
CA GLU A 116 -14.52 -0.07 -15.01
C GLU A 116 -14.22 -1.57 -15.00
N ASP A 117 -15.00 -2.33 -15.78
CA ASP A 117 -14.76 -3.75 -15.97
C ASP A 117 -13.34 -3.95 -16.54
N PRO A 118 -12.50 -4.79 -15.91
CA PRO A 118 -11.14 -5.02 -16.40
C PRO A 118 -11.11 -5.76 -17.74
N GLY A 119 -12.20 -6.42 -18.16
CA GLY A 119 -12.21 -7.28 -19.33
C GLY A 119 -11.43 -8.57 -19.08
N THR A 120 -10.77 -9.07 -20.13
CA THR A 120 -9.86 -10.21 -20.02
C THR A 120 -8.55 -9.83 -19.33
N PHE A 121 -7.81 -10.82 -18.85
CA PHE A 121 -6.50 -10.60 -18.25
C PHE A 121 -5.51 -9.95 -19.22
N ASP A 122 -5.62 -10.25 -20.52
CA ASP A 122 -4.74 -9.68 -21.55
C ASP A 122 -5.07 -8.22 -21.83
N GLU A 123 -6.35 -7.88 -22.01
CA GLU A 123 -6.81 -6.49 -22.18
C GLU A 123 -6.44 -5.64 -20.96
N PHE A 124 -6.60 -6.19 -19.75
CA PHE A 124 -6.19 -5.50 -18.54
C PHE A 124 -4.67 -5.32 -18.45
N MET A 125 -3.87 -6.25 -18.99
CA MET A 125 -2.42 -6.12 -19.05
C MET A 125 -2.02 -4.89 -19.87
N ASP A 126 -2.64 -4.72 -21.03
CA ASP A 126 -2.35 -3.59 -21.91
C ASP A 126 -2.71 -2.28 -21.21
N LYS A 127 -3.92 -2.17 -20.61
CA LYS A 127 -4.31 -1.01 -19.78
C LYS A 127 -3.32 -0.72 -18.66
N PHE A 128 -2.87 -1.76 -17.94
CA PHE A 128 -1.93 -1.61 -16.84
C PHE A 128 -0.56 -1.08 -17.30
N LEU A 129 -0.04 -1.59 -18.43
CA LEU A 129 1.24 -1.18 -19.02
C LEU A 129 1.18 0.22 -19.64
N GLU A 130 0.02 0.60 -20.20
CA GLU A 130 -0.21 1.95 -20.75
C GLU A 130 -0.48 2.99 -19.66
N GLY A 131 -0.80 2.55 -18.43
CA GLY A 131 -1.12 3.42 -17.30
C GLY A 131 -2.57 3.86 -17.28
N GLU A 132 -3.46 3.18 -18.01
CA GLU A 132 -4.91 3.37 -18.02
C GLU A 132 -5.59 2.69 -16.83
N VAL A 133 -4.94 2.76 -15.67
CA VAL A 133 -5.44 2.25 -14.38
C VAL A 133 -5.34 3.35 -13.33
N LEU A 134 -6.05 3.19 -12.21
CA LEU A 134 -5.97 4.15 -11.12
C LEU A 134 -4.51 4.41 -10.72
N PHE A 135 -4.17 5.70 -10.60
CA PHE A 135 -2.85 6.19 -10.21
C PHE A 135 -1.71 5.98 -11.24
N GLY A 136 -2.03 5.53 -12.46
CA GLY A 136 -1.13 5.54 -13.60
C GLY A 136 -0.13 4.40 -13.63
N LYS A 137 0.95 4.59 -14.40
CA LYS A 137 1.98 3.56 -14.61
C LYS A 137 2.74 3.22 -13.34
N TRP A 138 2.95 1.92 -13.13
CA TRP A 138 3.74 1.43 -12.01
C TRP A 138 5.17 1.99 -12.00
N THR A 139 5.83 2.02 -13.16
CA THR A 139 7.21 2.51 -13.30
C THR A 139 7.32 3.99 -12.98
N ASP A 140 6.41 4.82 -13.50
CA ASP A 140 6.36 6.25 -13.21
C ASP A 140 6.08 6.53 -11.75
N HIS A 141 5.18 5.76 -11.12
CA HIS A 141 4.93 5.86 -9.69
C HIS A 141 6.19 5.56 -8.88
N VAL A 142 6.88 4.44 -9.16
CA VAL A 142 8.13 4.06 -8.48
C VAL A 142 9.21 5.13 -8.68
N LYS A 143 9.42 5.60 -9.91
CA LYS A 143 10.40 6.65 -10.24
C LYS A 143 10.11 7.95 -9.48
N SER A 144 8.84 8.37 -9.44
CA SER A 144 8.44 9.63 -8.78
C SER A 144 8.85 9.68 -7.31
N TRP A 145 8.81 8.54 -6.61
CA TRP A 145 9.09 8.46 -5.19
C TRP A 145 10.58 8.36 -4.84
N ARG A 146 11.46 8.25 -5.83
CA ARG A 146 12.93 8.27 -5.67
C ARG A 146 13.51 9.67 -5.47
N SER A 147 12.71 10.64 -5.00
CA SER A 147 13.16 12.02 -4.78
C SER A 147 14.27 12.10 -3.72
N ILE A 148 15.40 12.69 -4.09
CA ILE A 148 16.53 12.96 -3.19
C ILE A 148 16.17 13.91 -2.04
N GLU A 149 15.14 14.75 -2.23
CA GLU A 149 14.70 15.73 -1.23
C GLU A 149 14.10 15.08 0.01
N LEU A 150 13.63 13.82 -0.11
CA LEU A 150 13.09 13.09 1.02
C LEU A 150 14.19 12.64 1.99
N GLY A 151 15.42 12.39 1.52
CA GLY A 151 16.53 11.95 2.36
C GLY A 151 16.12 10.87 3.38
N ASP A 152 16.45 11.10 4.66
CA ASP A 152 16.12 10.18 5.76
C ASP A 152 14.63 10.18 6.17
N ARG A 153 13.78 10.97 5.50
CA ARG A 153 12.34 10.96 5.73
C ARG A 153 11.63 9.84 4.99
N ILE A 154 12.28 9.12 4.08
CA ILE A 154 11.66 7.99 3.37
C ILE A 154 12.37 6.67 3.71
N MET A 155 11.58 5.68 4.08
CA MET A 155 12.00 4.30 4.18
C MET A 155 11.36 3.50 3.04
N TYR A 156 12.18 2.77 2.30
CA TYR A 156 11.73 1.79 1.32
C TYR A 156 11.67 0.41 1.99
N ILE A 157 10.54 -0.26 1.80
CA ILE A 157 10.33 -1.64 2.20
C ILE A 157 9.57 -2.35 1.08
N THR A 158 9.70 -3.66 0.98
CA THR A 158 8.90 -4.43 0.03
C THR A 158 7.86 -5.31 0.68
N TYR A 159 6.78 -5.57 -0.04
CA TYR A 159 5.79 -6.56 0.37
C TYR A 159 6.43 -7.94 0.55
N GLU A 160 7.40 -8.28 -0.29
CA GLU A 160 8.17 -9.52 -0.24
C GLU A 160 8.98 -9.65 1.05
N GLU A 161 9.67 -8.59 1.48
CA GLU A 161 10.37 -8.54 2.78
C GLU A 161 9.39 -8.76 3.95
N MET A 162 8.22 -8.12 3.88
CA MET A 162 7.19 -8.25 4.92
C MET A 162 6.58 -9.65 4.98
N VAL A 163 6.36 -10.31 3.84
CA VAL A 163 5.88 -11.70 3.79
C VAL A 163 6.94 -12.67 4.29
N GLN A 164 8.21 -12.42 3.97
CA GLN A 164 9.31 -13.29 4.38
C GLN A 164 9.56 -13.24 5.89
N ASP A 165 9.62 -12.05 6.48
CA ASP A 165 9.83 -11.86 7.92
C ASP A 165 9.16 -10.57 8.39
N LEU A 166 7.90 -10.72 8.82
CA LEU A 166 7.13 -9.61 9.37
C LEU A 166 7.75 -9.03 10.65
N PRO A 167 8.19 -9.82 11.66
CA PRO A 167 8.91 -9.30 12.81
C PRO A 167 10.15 -8.44 12.45
N ALA A 168 10.97 -8.87 11.50
CA ALA A 168 12.13 -8.08 11.06
C ALA A 168 11.72 -6.78 10.37
N SER A 169 10.67 -6.83 9.56
CA SER A 169 10.07 -5.65 8.94
C SER A 169 9.51 -4.67 9.98
N LEU A 170 8.84 -5.18 11.03
CA LEU A 170 8.32 -4.38 12.14
C LEU A 170 9.43 -3.73 12.96
N ARG A 171 10.55 -4.42 13.21
CA ARG A 171 11.75 -3.81 13.82
C ARG A 171 12.23 -2.61 13.02
N ARG A 172 12.38 -2.75 11.70
CA ARG A 172 12.81 -1.67 10.80
C ARG A 172 11.83 -0.50 10.83
N ILE A 173 10.52 -0.77 10.71
CA ILE A 173 9.47 0.25 10.78
C ILE A 173 9.50 0.97 12.14
N SER A 174 9.56 0.23 13.25
CA SER A 174 9.62 0.77 14.62
C SER A 174 10.82 1.70 14.80
N ASN A 175 12.01 1.26 14.38
CA ASN A 175 13.24 2.05 14.45
C ASN A 175 13.16 3.31 13.59
N PHE A 176 12.68 3.18 12.35
CA PHE A 176 12.50 4.29 11.44
C PHE A 176 11.53 5.34 12.00
N LEU A 177 10.44 4.91 12.64
CA LEU A 177 9.48 5.80 13.26
C LEU A 177 9.96 6.36 14.61
N GLY A 178 10.94 5.73 15.25
CA GLY A 178 11.48 6.10 16.56
C GLY A 178 10.63 5.59 17.73
N CYS A 179 9.86 4.51 17.53
CA CYS A 179 8.96 3.94 18.53
C CYS A 179 9.69 2.96 19.48
N ASN A 180 10.78 2.33 19.04
CA ASN A 180 11.63 1.43 19.83
C ASN A 180 10.83 0.34 20.58
N LEU A 181 9.91 -0.33 19.89
CA LEU A 181 9.10 -1.41 20.44
C LEU A 181 9.96 -2.57 20.96
N THR A 182 9.50 -3.22 22.04
CA THR A 182 10.13 -4.45 22.54
C THR A 182 9.79 -5.64 21.65
N GLU A 183 10.56 -6.73 21.77
CA GLU A 183 10.32 -7.92 20.94
C GLU A 183 8.99 -8.60 21.24
N GLU A 184 8.52 -8.54 22.49
CA GLU A 184 7.21 -9.06 22.85
C GLU A 184 6.10 -8.30 22.12
N VAL A 185 6.21 -6.97 22.02
CA VAL A 185 5.26 -6.15 21.27
C VAL A 185 5.36 -6.42 19.78
N ILE A 186 6.57 -6.52 19.23
CA ILE A 186 6.78 -6.83 17.81
C ILE A 186 6.11 -8.16 17.44
N GLN A 187 6.30 -9.22 18.24
CA GLN A 187 5.69 -10.50 17.96
C GLN A 187 4.17 -10.48 18.08
N LYS A 188 3.64 -9.79 19.11
CA LYS A 188 2.20 -9.58 19.25
C LYS A 188 1.60 -8.90 18.02
N ILE A 189 2.26 -7.85 17.52
CA ILE A 189 1.81 -7.14 16.30
C ILE A 189 1.89 -8.08 15.08
N ALA A 190 2.98 -8.83 14.93
CA ALA A 190 3.15 -9.75 13.80
C ALA A 190 2.04 -10.80 13.71
N GLU A 191 1.64 -11.37 14.85
CA GLU A 191 0.55 -12.35 14.94
C GLU A 191 -0.80 -11.76 14.50
N HIS A 192 -1.13 -10.56 15.01
CA HIS A 192 -2.41 -9.91 14.74
C HIS A 192 -2.49 -9.28 13.35
N CYS A 193 -1.35 -8.90 12.77
CA CYS A 193 -1.25 -8.42 11.40
C CYS A 193 -0.98 -9.56 10.39
N SER A 194 -1.09 -10.83 10.78
CA SER A 194 -0.98 -11.93 9.82
C SER A 194 -2.13 -11.92 8.82
N PHE A 195 -1.88 -12.42 7.60
CA PHE A 195 -2.92 -12.49 6.56
C PHE A 195 -4.16 -13.25 7.04
N THR A 196 -3.97 -14.36 7.76
CA THR A 196 -5.07 -15.19 8.29
C THR A 196 -5.93 -14.40 9.27
N THR A 197 -5.31 -13.66 10.21
CA THR A 197 -6.05 -12.83 11.19
C THR A 197 -6.77 -11.68 10.50
N MET A 198 -6.10 -10.97 9.59
CA MET A 198 -6.72 -9.87 8.86
C MET A 198 -7.89 -10.33 8.00
N LYS A 199 -7.81 -11.50 7.37
CA LYS A 199 -8.87 -12.03 6.50
C LYS A 199 -10.19 -12.25 7.26
N THR A 200 -10.14 -12.57 8.55
CA THR A 200 -11.32 -12.76 9.40
C THR A 200 -11.73 -11.50 10.16
N ASN A 201 -10.89 -10.46 10.19
CA ASN A 201 -11.19 -9.19 10.85
C ASN A 201 -12.09 -8.29 9.97
N ASN A 202 -13.34 -8.08 10.40
CA ASN A 202 -14.29 -7.22 9.67
C ASN A 202 -13.87 -5.73 9.63
N MET A 203 -12.95 -5.31 10.49
CA MET A 203 -12.39 -3.95 10.49
C MET A 203 -11.31 -3.74 9.43
N SER A 204 -10.80 -4.79 8.78
CA SER A 204 -9.74 -4.68 7.75
C SER A 204 -10.00 -5.49 6.48
N ASN A 205 -10.95 -6.43 6.47
CA ASN A 205 -11.26 -7.25 5.30
C ASN A 205 -12.31 -6.65 4.33
N PHE A 206 -12.80 -5.44 4.60
CA PHE A 206 -13.80 -4.73 3.79
C PHE A 206 -15.21 -5.35 3.71
N SER A 207 -15.51 -6.35 4.55
CA SER A 207 -16.87 -6.94 4.62
C SER A 207 -17.95 -5.95 5.08
N LEU A 208 -17.58 -4.85 5.74
CA LEU A 208 -18.50 -3.78 6.13
C LEU A 208 -18.85 -2.82 4.97
N MET A 209 -18.17 -2.92 3.82
CA MET A 209 -18.50 -2.09 2.66
C MET A 209 -19.72 -2.63 1.92
N PRO A 210 -20.63 -1.77 1.46
CA PRO A 210 -21.74 -2.20 0.63
C PRO A 210 -21.25 -2.90 -0.64
N LYS A 211 -21.95 -3.97 -1.05
CA LYS A 211 -21.62 -4.74 -2.26
C LYS A 211 -21.53 -3.92 -3.54
N VAL A 212 -22.30 -2.82 -3.63
CA VAL A 212 -22.23 -1.88 -4.76
C VAL A 212 -20.84 -1.24 -4.93
N TYR A 213 -20.06 -1.13 -3.85
CA TYR A 213 -18.69 -0.63 -3.90
C TYR A 213 -17.67 -1.76 -3.91
N MET A 214 -17.90 -2.85 -3.17
CA MET A 214 -16.97 -3.97 -3.01
C MET A 214 -17.75 -5.29 -3.07
N ASP A 215 -17.77 -5.93 -4.24
CA ASP A 215 -18.51 -7.16 -4.48
C ASP A 215 -17.63 -8.41 -4.19
N SER A 216 -17.70 -8.89 -2.95
CA SER A 216 -16.96 -10.07 -2.51
C SER A 216 -17.33 -11.36 -3.25
N ASP A 217 -18.48 -11.42 -3.92
CA ASP A 217 -18.91 -12.61 -4.65
C ASP A 217 -18.09 -12.79 -5.95
N LYS A 218 -17.59 -11.68 -6.52
CA LYS A 218 -16.68 -11.70 -7.67
C LYS A 218 -15.24 -11.99 -7.26
N SER A 219 -14.75 -11.30 -6.24
CA SER A 219 -13.42 -11.56 -5.67
C SER A 219 -13.35 -11.04 -4.23
N PRO A 220 -12.79 -11.81 -3.29
CA PRO A 220 -12.55 -11.30 -1.93
C PRO A 220 -11.43 -10.25 -1.94
N PHE A 221 -11.61 -9.19 -1.15
CA PHE A 221 -10.62 -8.10 -1.06
C PHE A 221 -9.25 -8.61 -0.58
N LEU A 222 -9.23 -9.36 0.53
CA LEU A 222 -8.05 -10.09 0.99
C LEU A 222 -7.99 -11.47 0.31
N ARG A 223 -7.43 -11.49 -0.90
CA ARG A 223 -7.45 -12.64 -1.83
C ARG A 223 -6.57 -13.81 -1.38
N LYS A 224 -5.24 -13.71 -1.60
CA LYS A 224 -4.27 -14.79 -1.33
C LYS A 224 -3.17 -14.45 -0.33
N GLY A 225 -2.70 -13.20 -0.28
CA GLY A 225 -1.64 -12.80 0.66
C GLY A 225 -0.26 -13.40 0.39
N ILE A 226 0.01 -13.87 -0.84
CA ILE A 226 1.27 -14.54 -1.20
C ILE A 226 2.12 -13.71 -2.18
N VAL A 227 3.40 -14.08 -2.27
CA VAL A 227 4.37 -13.61 -3.28
C VAL A 227 4.44 -14.64 -4.40
N GLY A 228 4.50 -14.19 -5.64
CA GLY A 228 4.70 -15.05 -6.81
C GLY A 228 3.43 -15.65 -7.38
N ASP A 229 2.24 -15.12 -7.05
CA ASP A 229 0.98 -15.63 -7.61
C ASP A 229 0.89 -15.37 -9.11
N TRP A 230 1.60 -14.36 -9.62
CA TRP A 230 1.73 -14.09 -11.05
C TRP A 230 2.11 -15.33 -11.89
N LYS A 231 2.86 -16.28 -11.32
CA LYS A 231 3.24 -17.53 -12.00
C LYS A 231 2.03 -18.41 -12.38
N ASN A 232 0.90 -18.23 -11.69
CA ASN A 232 -0.34 -18.96 -11.96
C ASN A 232 -1.25 -18.27 -12.98
N HIS A 233 -0.88 -17.06 -13.43
CA HIS A 233 -1.75 -16.20 -14.24
C HIS A 233 -1.13 -15.82 -15.59
N PHE A 234 0.17 -15.60 -15.64
CA PHE A 234 0.86 -15.20 -16.87
C PHE A 234 1.13 -16.41 -17.77
N SER A 235 0.78 -16.30 -19.05
CA SER A 235 1.40 -17.14 -20.09
C SER A 235 2.86 -16.72 -20.32
N SER A 236 3.66 -17.59 -20.94
CA SER A 236 5.05 -17.26 -21.29
C SER A 236 5.15 -16.04 -22.21
N GLU A 237 4.21 -15.89 -23.14
CA GLU A 237 4.14 -14.77 -24.10
C GLU A 237 3.81 -13.46 -23.39
N GLN A 238 2.79 -13.50 -22.51
CA GLN A 238 2.39 -12.36 -21.68
C GLN A 238 3.53 -11.92 -20.75
N LEU A 239 4.23 -12.88 -20.15
CA LEU A 239 5.36 -12.61 -19.27
C LEU A 239 6.50 -11.93 -20.03
N ALA A 240 6.86 -12.44 -21.21
CA ALA A 240 7.91 -11.85 -22.04
C ALA A 240 7.55 -10.41 -22.47
N ARG A 241 6.30 -10.17 -22.90
CA ARG A 241 5.81 -8.82 -23.23
C ARG A 241 5.90 -7.89 -22.03
N PHE A 242 5.40 -8.33 -20.87
CA PHE A 242 5.39 -7.54 -19.65
C PHE A 242 6.80 -7.15 -19.19
N ILE A 243 7.72 -8.12 -19.17
CA ILE A 243 9.12 -7.88 -18.82
C ILE A 243 9.76 -6.90 -19.79
N SER A 244 9.55 -7.09 -21.10
CA SER A 244 10.12 -6.21 -22.13
C SER A 244 9.70 -4.75 -21.93
N VAL A 245 8.42 -4.50 -21.65
CA VAL A 245 7.91 -3.14 -21.41
C VAL A 245 8.47 -2.55 -20.12
N ILE A 246 8.36 -3.27 -19.00
CA ILE A 246 8.82 -2.76 -17.69
C ILE A 246 10.34 -2.52 -17.70
N SER A 247 11.14 -3.42 -18.27
CA SER A 247 12.59 -3.25 -18.37
C SER A 247 12.96 -2.03 -19.22
N LYS A 248 12.27 -1.80 -20.33
CA LYS A 248 12.47 -0.62 -21.18
C LYS A 248 12.12 0.68 -20.45
N GLU A 249 11.04 0.69 -19.66
CA GLU A 249 10.61 1.88 -18.91
C GLU A 249 11.49 2.22 -17.69
N LEU A 250 12.28 1.25 -17.22
CA LEU A 250 13.27 1.40 -16.16
C LEU A 250 14.71 1.54 -16.69
N GLU A 251 14.88 1.53 -18.02
CA GLU A 251 16.20 1.65 -18.63
C GLU A 251 16.84 3.01 -18.26
N GLY A 252 18.08 2.98 -17.78
CA GLY A 252 18.81 4.17 -17.35
C GLY A 252 18.54 4.63 -15.91
N GLU A 253 17.61 3.99 -15.20
CA GLU A 253 17.40 4.27 -13.77
C GLU A 253 18.55 3.71 -12.91
N SER A 254 18.99 4.48 -11.93
CA SER A 254 20.13 4.12 -11.08
C SER A 254 19.78 3.21 -9.90
N PHE A 255 18.50 2.85 -9.72
CA PHE A 255 18.05 2.00 -8.62
C PHE A 255 17.84 0.56 -9.09
N SER A 256 18.19 -0.40 -8.24
CA SER A 256 17.91 -1.81 -8.47
C SER A 256 16.56 -2.20 -7.88
N LEU A 257 15.83 -3.08 -8.58
CA LEU A 257 14.69 -3.78 -8.00
C LEU A 257 15.19 -4.90 -7.08
N PRO A 258 14.50 -5.20 -5.97
CA PRO A 258 14.89 -6.27 -5.05
C PRO A 258 14.49 -7.67 -5.54
N TRP A 259 13.94 -7.77 -6.76
CA TRP A 259 13.59 -9.01 -7.43
C TRP A 259 14.08 -8.99 -8.87
N SER A 260 14.24 -10.19 -9.42
CA SER A 260 14.41 -10.38 -10.86
C SER A 260 13.14 -9.99 -11.62
N LEU A 261 13.33 -9.30 -12.74
CA LEU A 261 12.25 -9.16 -13.73
C LEU A 261 12.10 -10.44 -14.56
N ASP A 262 13.19 -11.18 -14.78
CA ASP A 262 13.23 -12.51 -15.40
C ASP A 262 12.60 -13.60 -14.50
#